data_AF-A0AAU6BRB6-F1
#
_entry.id   AF-A0AAU6BRB6-F1
#
_cell.length_a   1.000
_cell.length_b   1.000
_cell.length_c   1.000
_cell.angle_alpha   90.00
_cell.angle_beta   90.00
_cell.angle_gamma   90.00
#
_symmetry.space_group_name_H-M   'P 1'
#
loop_
_entity.id
_entity.type
_entity.pdbx_description
1 polymer ?
#
loop_
_entity_poly.entity_id
_entity_poly.type
_entity_poly.pdbx_seq_one_letter_code
_entity_poly.pdbx_strand_id
1 'polypeptide(L)' 'MPQWQRSSFSGGGDGDECVELTYVDASLLLRESDDPTRILPLTPTALATLLHRIREPHPRSS' A
#
# COMPACT_ATOMS: atom_id res chain seq x y z
N MET A 1 -6.60 -14.10 12.39
CA MET A 1 -5.96 -12.81 12.06
C MET A 1 -5.67 -12.79 10.56
N PRO A 2 -6.02 -11.72 9.83
CA PRO A 2 -5.80 -11.67 8.39
C PRO A 2 -4.30 -11.78 8.09
N GLN A 3 -3.96 -12.51 7.02
CA GLN A 3 -2.58 -12.66 6.57
C GLN A 3 -2.19 -11.40 5.79
N TRP A 4 -1.35 -10.57 6.40
CA TRP A 4 -0.83 -9.35 5.79
C TRP A 4 0.39 -9.67 4.93
N GLN A 5 0.40 -9.14 3.70
CA GLN A 5 1.54 -9.17 2.81
C GLN A 5 2.25 -7.83 2.86
N ARG A 6 3.48 -7.82 3.38
CA ARG A 6 4.37 -6.66 3.37
C ARG A 6 4.95 -6.44 1.97
N SER A 7 5.12 -5.19 1.57
CA SER A 7 5.80 -4.85 0.32
C SER A 7 7.27 -5.30 0.32
N SER A 8 7.79 -5.73 -0.83
CA SER A 8 9.20 -6.08 -0.99
C SER A 8 10.13 -4.87 -1.07
N PHE A 9 9.58 -3.66 -1.23
CA PHE A 9 10.34 -2.39 -1.21
C PHE A 9 10.57 -1.85 0.20
N SER A 10 10.00 -2.52 1.21
CA SER A 10 10.08 -2.19 2.63
C SER A 10 11.37 -2.67 3.30
N GLY A 11 12.53 -2.29 2.74
CA GLY A 11 13.83 -2.81 3.17
C GLY A 11 14.87 -1.75 3.55
N GLY A 12 15.18 -1.67 4.85
CA GLY A 12 16.53 -1.70 5.43
C GLY A 12 17.38 -0.44 5.31
N GLY A 13 16.78 0.68 4.92
CA GLY A 13 17.38 2.02 4.98
C GLY A 13 16.58 2.90 5.94
N ASP A 14 17.19 4.00 6.38
CA ASP A 14 16.56 4.99 7.28
C ASP A 14 15.40 5.68 6.53
N GLY A 15 14.18 5.13 6.67
CA GLY A 15 12.99 5.51 5.89
C GLY A 15 11.99 4.36 5.64
N ASP A 16 11.91 3.38 6.55
CA ASP A 16 11.07 2.18 6.41
C ASP A 16 9.56 2.47 6.65
N GLU A 17 8.94 3.31 5.81
CA GLU A 17 7.48 3.45 5.70
C GLU A 17 6.89 2.22 5.01
N CYS A 18 6.86 1.09 5.73
CA CYS A 18 6.47 -0.18 5.17
C CYS A 18 4.94 -0.25 4.99
N VAL A 19 4.47 -0.46 3.76
CA VAL A 19 3.03 -0.72 3.51
C VAL A 19 2.72 -2.21 3.48
N GLU A 20 1.55 -2.57 3.98
CA GLU A 20 1.02 -3.93 4.01
C GLU A 20 -0.38 -4.00 3.40
N LEU A 21 -0.68 -5.13 2.74
CA LEU A 21 -1.97 -5.40 2.11
C LEU A 21 -2.56 -6.71 2.60
N THR A 22 -3.88 -6.79 2.70
CA THR A 22 -4.59 -8.06 2.87
C THR A 22 -5.93 -8.03 2.13
N TYR A 23 -6.49 -9.22 1.87
CA TYR A 23 -7.81 -9.40 1.28
C TYR A 23 -8.64 -10.27 2.21
N VAL A 24 -9.72 -9.71 2.75
CA VAL A 24 -10.62 -10.37 3.71
C VAL A 24 -12.04 -9.89 3.47
N ASP A 25 -13.02 -10.79 3.57
CA ASP A 25 -14.45 -10.47 3.44
C ASP A 25 -14.77 -9.61 2.21
N ALA A 26 -14.21 -9.98 1.05
CA ALA A 26 -14.33 -9.28 -0.23
C ALA A 26 -13.81 -7.83 -0.25
N SER A 27 -13.01 -7.43 0.73
CA SER A 27 -12.41 -6.10 0.86
C SER A 27 -10.89 -6.17 0.81
N LEU A 28 -10.26 -5.24 0.09
CA LEU A 28 -8.83 -5.02 0.20
C LEU A 28 -8.57 -4.02 1.32
N LEU A 29 -7.60 -4.32 2.17
CA LEU A 29 -7.20 -3.46 3.26
C LEU A 29 -5.74 -3.08 3.06
N LEU A 30 -5.43 -1.80 3.22
CA LEU A 30 -4.08 -1.26 3.21
C LEU A 30 -3.79 -0.59 4.55
N ARG A 31 -2.58 -0.77 5.05
CA ARG A 31 -2.08 -0.06 6.23
C ARG A 31 -0.58 0.18 6.15
N GLU A 32 -0.09 1.02 7.04
CA GLU A 32 1.32 1.19 7.30
C GLU A 32 1.75 0.28 8.47
N SER A 33 2.98 -0.21 8.43
CA SER A 33 3.51 -1.10 9.45
C SER A 33 3.73 -0.37 10.79
N ASP A 34 4.00 0.94 10.75
CA ASP A 34 4.25 1.76 11.95
C ASP A 34 2.95 2.30 12.58
N ASP A 35 1.86 2.33 11.81
CA ASP A 35 0.51 2.58 12.31
C ASP A 35 -0.45 1.42 11.97
N PRO A 36 -0.30 0.25 12.63
CA PRO A 36 -1.04 -0.96 12.28
C PRO A 36 -2.54 -0.88 12.57
N THR A 37 -2.97 0.18 13.29
CA THR A 37 -4.37 0.41 13.67
C THR A 37 -5.14 1.22 12.63
N ARG A 38 -4.44 1.95 11.77
CA ARG A 38 -5.04 2.76 10.71
C ARG A 38 -5.15 1.96 9.43
N ILE A 39 -6.34 1.41 9.22
CA ILE A 39 -6.65 0.54 8.08
C ILE A 39 -7.49 1.33 7.07
N LEU A 40 -7.03 1.37 5.82
CA LEU A 40 -7.73 1.95 4.69
C LEU A 40 -8.39 0.83 3.86
N PRO A 41 -9.73 0.75 3.84
CA PRO A 41 -10.46 -0.13 2.93
C PRO A 41 -10.39 0.40 1.50
N LEU A 42 -10.12 -0.50 0.56
CA LEU A 42 -9.97 -0.21 -0.87
C LEU A 42 -10.78 -1.21 -1.69
N THR A 43 -11.22 -0.77 -2.86
CA THR A 43 -11.67 -1.68 -3.92
C THR A 43 -10.47 -2.11 -4.77
N PRO A 44 -10.54 -3.26 -5.47
CA PRO A 44 -9.49 -3.66 -6.41
C PRO A 44 -9.18 -2.60 -7.48
N THR A 45 -10.22 -1.91 -7.96
CA THR A 45 -10.06 -0.81 -8.91
C THR A 45 -9.29 0.37 -8.31
N ALA A 46 -9.63 0.79 -7.09
CA ALA A 46 -8.93 1.90 -6.43
C ALA A 46 -7.44 1.58 -6.21
N LEU A 47 -7.12 0.35 -5.78
CA LEU A 47 -5.73 -0.08 -5.63
C LEU A 47 -4.99 -0.10 -6.97
N ALA A 48 -5.60 -0.63 -8.03
CA ALA A 48 -5.00 -0.63 -9.36
C ALA A 48 -4.72 0.79 -9.88
N THR A 49 -5.66 1.71 -9.70
CA THR A 49 -5.50 3.13 -10.07
C THR A 49 -4.38 3.80 -9.28
N LEU A 50 -4.31 3.58 -7.96
CA LEU A 50 -3.23 4.10 -7.13
C LEU A 50 -1.87 3.61 -7.63
N LEU A 51 -1.73 2.29 -7.81
CA LEU A 51 -0.47 1.69 -8.26
C LEU A 51 -0.08 2.17 -9.67
N HIS A 52 -1.03 2.42 -10.56
CA HIS A 52 -0.75 3.02 -11.86
C HIS A 52 -0.22 4.45 -11.70
N ARG A 53 -0.92 5.28 -10.91
CA ARG A 53 -0.59 6.69 -10.68
C ARG A 53 0.81 6.89 -10.08
N ILE A 54 1.19 6.07 -9.11
CA ILE A 54 2.50 6.20 -8.44
C ILE A 54 3.67 5.68 -9.30
N ARG A 55 3.39 4.84 -10.30
CA ARG A 55 4.39 4.35 -11.25
C ARG A 55 4.53 5.24 -12.47
N GLU A 56 3.54 6.06 -12.77
CA GLU A 56 3.67 7.07 -13.81
C GLU A 56 4.79 8.05 -13.44
N PRO A 57 5.75 8.31 -14.34
CA PRO A 57 6.70 9.38 -14.11
C PRO A 57 5.91 10.68 -13.96
N HIS A 58 6.10 11.36 -12.82
CA HIS A 58 5.53 12.69 -12.66
C HIS A 58 6.00 13.53 -13.85
N PRO A 59 5.10 14.18 -14.61
CA PRO A 59 5.54 15.13 -15.63
C PRO A 59 6.37 16.17 -14.89
N ARG A 60 7.68 16.22 -15.20
CA ARG A 60 8.55 17.27 -14.69
C ARG A 60 7.96 18.57 -15.20
N SER A 61 7.28 19.31 -14.33
CA SER A 61 6.82 20.65 -14.66
C SER A 61 8.09 21.45 -15.02
N SER A 62 8.22 21.81 -16.29
CA SER A 62 9.24 22.71 -16.81
C SER A 62 8.55 23.85 -17.53
#